data_AF-A0AAV2DVQ0-F1
#
_entry.id   AF-A0AAV2DVQ0-F1
#
_cell.length_a   1.000
_cell.length_b   1.000
_cell.length_c   1.000
_cell.angle_alpha   90.00
_cell.angle_beta   90.00
_cell.angle_gamma   90.00
#
_symmetry.space_group_name_H-M   'P 1'
#
loop_
_entity.id
_entity.type
_entity.pdbx_description
1 polymer ?
#
loop_
_entity_poly.entity_id
_entity_poly.type
_entity_poly.pdbx_seq_one_letter_code
_entity_poly.pdbx_strand_id
1 'polypeptide(L)'
;MIPRFDLELLQFIETHQVNNILRVPPVILVMVKYTTALGCDLSSLRRVGRGAAPLSMELEEEFRRQFPWVGLQAGYRLTESCGATMMFECGDDAKRLPDRCRGLLPSFGAKIIDAETG
;
A
#
# COMPACT_ATOMS: atom_id res chain seq x y z
N MET A 1 8.33 -20.49 8.30
CA MET A 1 9.58 -20.24 7.55
C MET A 1 9.46 -18.84 6.96
N ILE A 2 10.36 -17.92 7.28
CA ILE A 2 10.36 -16.58 6.69
C ILE A 2 10.92 -16.72 5.27
N PRO A 3 10.20 -16.28 4.22
CA PRO A 3 10.73 -16.33 2.87
C PRO A 3 12.00 -15.48 2.79
N ARG A 4 13.07 -16.02 2.20
CA ARG A 4 14.36 -15.33 2.10
C ARG A 4 14.25 -13.92 1.50
N PHE A 5 13.36 -13.77 0.53
CA PHE A 5 13.09 -12.51 -0.17
C PHE A 5 12.60 -11.39 0.77
N ASP A 6 11.87 -11.75 1.82
CA ASP A 6 11.28 -10.75 2.72
C ASP A 6 12.27 -10.22 3.76
N LEU A 7 13.23 -11.05 4.19
CA LEU A 7 14.33 -10.63 5.07
C LEU A 7 15.28 -9.68 4.35
N GLU A 8 15.65 -10.02 3.12
CA GLU A 8 16.50 -9.18 2.27
C GLU A 8 15.82 -7.83 1.97
N LEU A 9 14.49 -7.81 1.84
CA LEU A 9 13.74 -6.57 1.64
C LEU A 9 13.82 -5.62 2.84
N LEU A 10 13.63 -6.10 4.06
CA LEU A 10 13.70 -5.25 5.27
C LEU A 10 15.10 -4.65 5.44
N GLN A 11 16.14 -5.46 5.25
CA GLN A 11 17.53 -5.00 5.27
C GLN A 11 17.81 -4.01 4.14
N PHE A 12 17.22 -4.21 2.96
CA PHE A 12 17.38 -3.30 1.83
C PHE A 12 16.75 -1.92 2.12
N ILE A 13 15.57 -1.89 2.73
CA ILE A 13 14.90 -0.63 3.10
C ILE A 13 15.74 0.14 4.12
N GLU A 14 16.27 -0.55 5.12
CA GLU A 14 17.15 0.04 6.14
C GLU A 14 18.46 0.54 5.52
N THR A 15 19.13 -0.27 4.71
CA THR A 15 20.42 0.06 4.07
C THR A 15 20.30 1.24 3.10
N HIS A 16 19.25 1.26 2.28
CA HIS A 16 19.06 2.27 1.24
C HIS A 16 18.15 3.41 1.64
N GLN A 17 17.64 3.42 2.88
CA GLN A 17 16.77 4.45 3.42
C GLN A 17 15.59 4.76 2.48
N VAL A 18 14.90 3.70 2.06
CA VAL A 18 13.88 3.79 1.01
C VAL A 18 12.64 4.53 1.51
N ASN A 19 12.31 5.66 0.88
CA ASN A 19 11.17 6.49 1.28
C ASN A 19 9.80 5.98 0.80
N ASN A 20 9.73 5.43 -0.42
CA ASN A 20 8.45 5.01 -1.02
C ASN A 20 8.57 3.61 -1.63
N ILE A 21 7.64 2.71 -1.32
CA ILE A 21 7.61 1.36 -1.90
C ILE A 21 6.22 1.04 -2.44
N LEU A 22 6.17 0.32 -3.56
CA LEU A 22 4.95 -0.33 -4.06
C LEU A 22 5.08 -1.83 -3.83
N ARG A 23 4.18 -2.42 -3.05
CA ARG A 23 4.25 -3.83 -2.65
C ARG A 23 2.89 -4.50 -2.62
N VAL A 24 2.90 -5.82 -2.81
CA VAL A 24 1.73 -6.70 -2.74
C VAL A 24 1.38 -7.04 -1.29
N PRO A 25 0.13 -7.41 -0.98
CA PRO A 25 -0.32 -7.66 0.40
C PRO A 25 0.54 -8.64 1.22
N PRO A 26 1.07 -9.75 0.65
CA PRO A 26 1.91 -10.68 1.41
C PRO A 26 3.17 -10.03 2.00
N VAL A 27 3.78 -9.08 1.28
CA VAL A 27 4.97 -8.37 1.75
C VAL A 27 4.62 -7.43 2.89
N ILE A 28 3.47 -6.74 2.81
CA ILE A 28 2.98 -5.86 3.88
C ILE A 28 2.72 -6.68 5.14
N LEU A 29 2.13 -7.88 5.01
CA LEU A 29 1.93 -8.81 6.12
C LEU A 29 3.25 -9.19 6.79
N VAL A 30 4.28 -9.44 6.00
CA VAL A 30 5.61 -9.78 6.53
C VAL A 30 6.23 -8.58 7.24
N MET A 31 6.13 -7.37 6.68
CA MET A 31 6.60 -6.16 7.38
C MET A 31 5.94 -6.02 8.75
N VAL A 32 4.62 -6.21 8.84
CA VAL A 32 3.88 -6.13 10.11
C VAL A 32 4.30 -7.23 11.10
N LYS A 33 4.57 -8.45 10.62
CA LYS A 33 4.91 -9.59 11.49
C LYS A 33 6.36 -9.62 11.95
N TYR A 34 7.29 -9.18 11.10
CA TYR A 34 8.70 -9.48 11.28
C TYR A 34 9.59 -8.26 11.53
N THR A 35 9.14 -7.03 11.23
CA THR A 35 9.96 -5.83 11.49
C THR A 35 10.35 -5.72 12.96
N THR A 36 9.37 -5.86 13.87
CA THR A 36 9.61 -5.81 15.31
C THR A 36 10.44 -7.00 15.82
N ALA A 37 10.23 -8.20 15.25
CA ALA A 37 10.97 -9.39 15.64
C ALA A 37 12.44 -9.38 15.19
N LEU A 38 12.75 -8.68 14.09
CA LEU A 38 14.08 -8.57 13.51
C LEU A 38 14.83 -7.30 13.94
N GLY A 39 14.14 -6.34 14.55
CA GLY A 39 14.74 -5.07 14.99
C GLY A 39 15.20 -4.17 13.84
N CYS A 40 14.63 -4.31 12.64
CA CYS A 40 14.98 -3.48 11.49
C CYS A 40 14.43 -2.06 11.63
N ASP A 41 15.24 -1.04 11.31
CA ASP A 41 14.77 0.34 11.28
C ASP A 41 14.07 0.68 9.95
N LEU A 42 12.77 0.97 10.02
CA LEU A 42 11.95 1.45 8.89
C LEU A 42 11.55 2.92 9.04
N SER A 43 12.27 3.71 9.85
CA SER A 43 12.02 5.14 10.07
C SER A 43 12.12 5.99 8.79
N SER A 44 12.90 5.55 7.81
CA SER A 44 13.05 6.19 6.49
C SER A 44 11.79 6.10 5.64
N LEU A 45 10.93 5.12 5.91
CA LEU A 45 9.76 4.86 5.09
C LEU A 45 8.71 5.98 5.28
N ARG A 46 8.16 6.49 4.18
CA ARG A 46 7.13 7.54 4.18
C ARG A 46 5.85 7.13 3.51
N ARG A 47 5.92 6.35 2.43
CA ARG A 47 4.72 5.89 1.71
C ARG A 47 4.81 4.43 1.30
N VAL A 48 3.73 3.69 1.53
CA VAL A 48 3.54 2.33 1.01
C VAL A 48 2.32 2.33 0.11
N GLY A 49 2.55 2.08 -1.16
CA GLY A 49 1.48 1.81 -2.11
C GLY A 49 1.17 0.32 -2.18
N ARG A 50 -0.11 -0.06 -2.08
CA ARG A 50 -0.62 -1.39 -2.43
C ARG A 50 -1.40 -1.32 -3.73
N GLY A 51 -1.09 -2.23 -4.66
CA GLY A 51 -1.81 -2.36 -5.92
C GLY A 51 -2.18 -3.82 -6.16
N ALA A 52 -3.26 -4.04 -6.91
CA ALA A 52 -3.73 -5.33 -7.42
C ALA A 52 -4.49 -6.27 -6.47
N ALA A 53 -4.45 -6.11 -5.15
CA ALA A 53 -5.22 -6.98 -4.25
C ALA A 53 -5.76 -6.26 -2.99
N PRO A 54 -6.96 -6.64 -2.51
CA PRO A 54 -7.54 -6.11 -1.28
C PRO A 54 -6.67 -6.52 -0.08
N LEU A 55 -6.50 -5.60 0.87
CA LEU A 55 -5.86 -5.85 2.16
C LEU A 55 -6.98 -5.97 3.18
N SER A 56 -6.87 -6.93 4.11
CA SER A 56 -7.82 -7.02 5.21
C SER A 56 -7.75 -5.78 6.10
N MET A 57 -8.90 -5.31 6.58
CA MET A 57 -9.00 -4.14 7.46
C MET A 57 -8.11 -4.28 8.70
N GLU A 58 -8.10 -5.48 9.31
CA GLU A 58 -7.25 -5.81 10.46
C GLU A 58 -5.75 -5.59 10.17
N LEU A 59 -5.30 -5.95 8.97
CA LEU A 59 -3.90 -5.80 8.58
C LEU A 59 -3.54 -4.34 8.33
N GLU A 60 -4.46 -3.55 7.79
CA GLU A 60 -4.24 -2.11 7.63
C GLU A 60 -4.15 -1.39 8.97
N GLU A 61 -5.03 -1.73 9.91
CA GLU A 61 -5.02 -1.14 11.25
C GLU A 61 -3.73 -1.49 11.98
N GLU A 62 -3.32 -2.76 11.93
CA GLU A 62 -2.06 -3.18 12.54
C GLU A 62 -0.85 -2.49 11.88
N PHE A 63 -0.85 -2.35 10.56
CA PHE A 63 0.20 -1.60 9.85
C PHE A 63 0.25 -0.13 10.27
N ARG A 64 -0.89 0.55 10.32
CA ARG A 64 -0.97 1.96 10.76
C ARG A 64 -0.57 2.13 12.23
N ARG A 65 -0.84 1.13 13.07
CA ARG A 65 -0.44 1.12 14.48
C ARG A 65 1.06 0.98 14.65
N GLN A 66 1.70 0.08 13.89
CA GLN A 66 3.15 -0.12 13.96
C GLN A 66 3.94 0.99 13.24
N PHE A 67 3.40 1.54 12.15
CA PHE A 67 4.06 2.54 11.31
C PHE A 67 3.21 3.81 11.14
N PRO A 68 2.95 4.57 12.22
CA PRO A 68 2.06 5.74 12.18
C PRO A 68 2.58 6.90 11.32
N TRP A 69 3.89 6.94 11.02
CA TRP A 69 4.51 7.95 10.16
C TRP A 69 4.44 7.61 8.66
N VAL A 70 3.95 6.41 8.31
CA VAL A 70 3.88 5.92 6.94
C VAL A 70 2.46 6.09 6.38
N GLY A 71 2.35 6.77 5.24
CA GLY A 71 1.11 6.81 4.47
C GLY A 71 0.87 5.51 3.72
N LEU A 72 -0.12 4.73 4.16
CA LEU A 72 -0.61 3.56 3.40
C LEU A 72 -1.60 4.03 2.33
N GLN A 73 -1.22 3.85 1.07
CA GLN A 73 -2.01 4.19 -0.11
C GLN A 73 -2.40 2.90 -0.80
N ALA A 74 -3.66 2.74 -1.20
CA ALA A 74 -4.00 1.73 -2.19
C ALA A 74 -3.90 2.33 -3.60
N GLY A 75 -4.14 1.53 -4.63
CA GLY A 75 -4.14 2.00 -6.00
C GLY A 75 -4.77 0.94 -6.88
N TYR A 76 -5.70 1.37 -7.74
CA TYR A 76 -6.28 0.49 -8.73
C TYR A 76 -5.55 0.70 -10.06
N ARG A 77 -5.06 -0.40 -10.62
CA ARG A 77 -4.29 -0.43 -11.85
C ARG A 77 -4.72 -1.63 -12.67
N LEU A 78 -4.84 -1.45 -13.98
CA LEU A 78 -5.02 -2.52 -14.95
C LEU A 78 -3.90 -2.42 -15.98
N THR A 79 -3.45 -3.57 -16.49
CA THR A 79 -2.48 -3.64 -17.57
C THR A 79 -2.99 -2.93 -18.83
N GLU A 80 -4.28 -3.07 -19.11
CA GLU A 80 -4.99 -2.50 -20.25
C GLU A 80 -5.12 -0.97 -20.17
N SER A 81 -4.97 -0.38 -18.98
CA SER A 81 -5.06 1.07 -18.75
C SER A 81 -3.68 1.76 -18.67
N CYS A 82 -2.61 1.14 -19.18
CA CYS A 82 -1.24 1.66 -19.10
C CYS A 82 -0.77 1.92 -17.65
N GLY A 83 -1.24 1.11 -16.70
CA GLY A 83 -0.82 1.20 -15.30
C GLY A 83 -1.85 1.90 -14.40
N ALA A 84 -1.42 2.92 -13.66
CA ALA A 84 -2.24 3.50 -12.61
C ALA A 84 -3.42 4.29 -13.16
N THR A 85 -4.65 3.84 -12.89
CA THR A 85 -5.87 4.58 -13.27
C THR A 85 -6.42 5.36 -12.07
N MET A 86 -6.22 4.81 -10.86
CA MET A 86 -6.58 5.47 -9.61
C MET A 86 -5.39 5.48 -8.66
N MET A 87 -5.06 6.66 -8.16
CA MET A 87 -4.11 6.84 -7.05
C MET A 87 -4.83 7.58 -5.93
N PHE A 88 -4.49 7.23 -4.70
CA PHE A 88 -5.12 7.82 -3.53
C PHE A 88 -4.43 9.15 -3.23
N GLU A 89 -5.21 10.24 -3.17
CA GLU A 89 -4.71 11.52 -2.70
C GLU A 89 -4.30 11.44 -1.23
N CYS A 90 -3.08 11.87 -0.93
CA CYS A 90 -2.60 12.01 0.45
C CYS A 90 -3.03 13.39 0.96
N GLY A 91 -4.26 13.49 1.45
CA GLY A 91 -4.78 14.66 2.18
C GLY A 91 -5.32 14.26 3.56
N ASP A 92 -5.68 15.25 4.38
CA ASP A 92 -6.23 15.08 5.75
C ASP A 92 -7.42 14.10 5.82
N ASP A 93 -8.16 13.93 4.72
CA ASP A 93 -9.29 13.00 4.61
C ASP A 93 -8.92 11.51 4.56
N ALA A 94 -7.64 11.15 4.36
CA ALA A 94 -7.18 9.77 4.38
C ALA A 94 -7.39 9.09 5.77
N LYS A 95 -7.47 9.90 6.84
CA LYS A 95 -7.77 9.40 8.20
C LYS A 95 -9.24 9.02 8.41
N ARG A 96 -10.17 9.56 7.60
CA ARG A 96 -11.61 9.38 7.81
C ARG A 96 -12.15 8.09 7.22
N LEU A 97 -11.59 7.62 6.10
CA LEU A 97 -12.06 6.44 5.37
C LEU A 97 -10.88 5.60 4.85
N PRO A 98 -10.36 4.66 5.65
CA PRO A 98 -9.25 3.76 5.31
C PRO A 98 -9.37 3.01 3.98
N ASP A 99 -10.60 2.58 3.66
CA ASP A 99 -10.88 1.52 2.69
C ASP A 99 -11.55 2.04 1.40
N ARG A 100 -11.31 3.31 1.02
CA ARG A 100 -11.88 3.85 -0.23
C ARG A 100 -10.79 4.34 -1.18
N CYS A 101 -10.76 3.77 -2.38
CA CYS A 101 -10.12 4.37 -3.55
C CYS A 101 -10.76 5.73 -3.82
N ARG A 102 -10.12 6.81 -3.42
CA ARG A 102 -10.62 8.17 -3.63
C ARG A 102 -9.70 8.91 -4.59
N GLY A 103 -10.27 9.23 -5.75
CA GLY A 103 -9.66 10.03 -6.82
C GLY A 103 -9.35 9.22 -8.07
N LEU A 104 -9.89 9.66 -9.21
CA LEU A 104 -9.30 9.34 -10.50
C LEU A 104 -8.07 10.22 -10.67
N LEU A 105 -7.04 9.71 -11.32
CA LEU A 105 -5.94 10.58 -11.73
C LEU A 105 -6.45 11.67 -12.67
N PRO A 106 -5.85 12.88 -12.63
CA PRO A 106 -6.15 13.92 -13.61
C PRO A 106 -6.06 13.35 -15.01
N SER A 107 -7.07 13.64 -15.86
CA SER A 107 -7.22 13.12 -17.24
C SER A 107 -7.86 11.74 -17.39
N PHE A 108 -8.24 11.06 -16.30
CA PHE A 108 -8.99 9.79 -16.36
C PHE A 108 -10.48 10.00 -16.04
N GLY A 109 -11.34 9.33 -16.81
CA GLY A 109 -12.77 9.22 -16.54
C GLY A 109 -13.15 7.78 -16.19
N ALA A 110 -14.08 7.59 -15.25
CA ALA A 110 -14.66 6.28 -14.97
C ALA A 110 -16.17 6.39 -14.93
N LYS A 111 -16.85 5.36 -15.46
CA LYS A 111 -18.30 5.19 -15.39
C LYS A 111 -18.57 3.81 -14.80
N ILE A 112 -19.44 3.74 -13.79
CA ILE A 112 -19.99 2.47 -13.32
C ILE A 112 -21.24 2.20 -14.18
N ILE A 113 -21.25 1.03 -14.82
CA ILE A 113 -22.32 0.58 -15.71
C ILE A 113 -22.98 -0.62 -15.04
N ASP A 114 -24.31 -0.65 -15.04
CA ASP A 114 -25.06 -1.81 -14.59
C ASP A 114 -24.79 -2.99 -15.54
N ALA A 115 -24.47 -4.15 -14.97
CA ALA A 115 -24.05 -5.31 -15.74
C ALA A 115 -25.18 -5.87 -16.64
N GLU A 116 -26.44 -5.63 -16.30
CA GLU A 116 -27.60 -6.14 -17.04
C GLU A 116 -28.19 -5.09 -17.99
N THR A 117 -28.07 -3.79 -17.68
CA THR A 117 -28.79 -2.72 -18.39
C THR A 117 -27.94 -1.70 -19.15
N GLY A 118 -26.62 -1.60 -18.91
CA GLY A 118 -25.70 -0.77 -19.70
C GLY A 118 -25.69 0.75 -19.41
#